data_AF-A0A930MA91-F1
#
_entry.id   AF-A0A930MA91-F1
#
_cell.length_a   1.000
_cell.length_b   1.000
_cell.length_c   1.000
_cell.angle_alpha   90.00
_cell.angle_beta   90.00
_cell.angle_gamma   90.00
#
_symmetry.space_group_name_H-M   'P 1'
#
loop_
_entity.id
_entity.type
_entity.pdbx_description
1 polymer ?
#
loop_
_entity_poly.entity_id
_entity_poly.type
_entity_poly.pdbx_seq_one_letter_code
_entity_poly.pdbx_strand_id
1 'polypeptide(L)'
;MEGMTRVMHKRIRLSAALPREDAQQLAARLRRFPAVVAVSAHEKCVDLWHVGMLPTARVLTAAERAVRAAAEKAVTPTERLAEFRRDAVISLASFAAMELLRRGAPELFASVKVLRSLLVLAISRNFIKTGIGGLIEERQPNADTLTTTAVIASVLAGKPESSLMLLALSNGAEMLTSYAAEKARSHISGLLSLGQRDVWLVEQTPNGEVERKVPVEEVRPGDTIAVHAGEKIVIDGRVLRGNAAVTQASVTGESAPAMKKEGTPVYAGSVVEAGELVIAVEKVGSDTSLAHIVHLVEEAQTRRAPVQNFADQMANYLVPVSFLGAAIVYGATRDWGRVLNLLFIDFSCGLKLSTATAMSAAIAAAAKRGILVKGGNYIEALARTDTVVLDKTGTLTVGIPE
;
A
#
# COMPACT_ATOMS: atom_id res chain seq x y z
N MET A 1 -46.83 13.25 -27.85
CA MET A 1 -46.67 12.35 -26.70
C MET A 1 -45.34 11.63 -26.88
N GLU A 2 -44.26 12.21 -26.37
CA GLU A 2 -42.92 11.60 -26.43
C GLU A 2 -42.88 10.36 -25.54
N GLY A 3 -42.39 9.25 -26.09
CA GLY A 3 -42.31 7.97 -25.42
C GLY A 3 -41.41 8.04 -24.19
N MET A 4 -42.03 7.91 -23.03
CA MET A 4 -41.37 7.90 -21.72
C MET A 4 -40.34 6.76 -21.70
N THR A 5 -39.05 7.10 -21.81
CA THR A 5 -37.97 6.11 -21.90
C THR A 5 -37.83 5.45 -20.53
N ARG A 6 -38.24 4.18 -20.41
CA ARG A 6 -38.29 3.48 -19.12
C ARG A 6 -36.88 3.22 -18.60
N VAL A 7 -36.53 3.88 -17.50
CA VAL A 7 -35.28 3.67 -16.78
C VAL A 7 -35.41 2.39 -15.94
N MET A 8 -34.48 1.45 -16.12
CA MET A 8 -34.42 0.18 -15.39
C MET A 8 -33.35 0.25 -14.32
N HIS A 9 -33.65 -0.22 -13.12
CA HIS A 9 -32.70 -0.33 -12.01
C HIS A 9 -32.15 -1.75 -11.92
N LYS A 10 -30.84 -1.86 -11.76
CA LYS A 10 -30.12 -3.12 -11.56
C LYS A 10 -29.11 -2.97 -10.43
N ARG A 11 -29.23 -3.84 -9.44
CA ARG A 11 -28.27 -3.93 -8.33
C ARG A 11 -27.28 -5.06 -8.58
N ILE A 12 -25.99 -4.73 -8.50
CA ILE A 12 -24.89 -5.69 -8.63
C ILE A 12 -24.22 -5.82 -7.26
N ARG A 13 -24.14 -7.04 -6.74
CA ARG A 13 -23.37 -7.32 -5.52
C ARG A 13 -21.91 -7.56 -5.89
N LEU A 14 -21.02 -6.92 -5.14
CA LEU A 14 -19.57 -7.06 -5.27
C LEU A 14 -19.11 -8.27 -4.45
N SER A 15 -18.07 -8.96 -4.91
CA SER A 15 -17.53 -10.14 -4.23
C SER A 15 -16.77 -9.80 -2.94
N ALA A 16 -16.28 -8.57 -2.81
CA ALA A 16 -15.66 -8.03 -1.60
C ALA A 16 -16.01 -6.56 -1.40
N ALA A 17 -15.70 -6.03 -0.22
CA ALA A 17 -15.90 -4.62 0.09
C ALA A 17 -14.90 -3.76 -0.70
N LEU A 18 -15.38 -2.67 -1.29
CA LEU A 18 -14.61 -1.68 -2.02
C LEU A 18 -14.44 -0.43 -1.15
N PRO A 19 -13.20 0.08 -0.96
CA PRO A 19 -12.95 1.37 -0.32
C PRO A 19 -13.72 2.49 -1.03
N ARG A 20 -14.07 3.55 -0.28
CA ARG A 20 -14.94 4.63 -0.76
C ARG A 20 -14.42 5.29 -2.04
N GLU A 21 -13.11 5.52 -2.15
CA GLU A 21 -12.50 6.08 -3.36
C GLU A 21 -12.60 5.15 -4.57
N ASP A 22 -12.25 3.87 -4.40
CA ASP A 22 -12.31 2.88 -5.49
C ASP A 22 -13.75 2.63 -5.94
N ALA A 23 -14.72 2.68 -5.02
CA ALA A 23 -16.15 2.65 -5.33
C ALA A 23 -16.55 3.85 -6.21
N GLN A 24 -16.10 5.06 -5.89
CA GLN A 24 -16.35 6.25 -6.71
C GLN A 24 -15.70 6.15 -8.10
N GLN A 25 -14.47 5.63 -8.19
CA GLN A 25 -13.81 5.39 -9.48
C GLN A 25 -14.55 4.36 -10.33
N LEU A 26 -15.02 3.27 -9.72
CA LEU A 26 -15.85 2.27 -10.39
C LEU A 26 -17.15 2.90 -10.89
N ALA A 27 -17.83 3.71 -10.08
CA ALA A 27 -19.04 4.41 -10.50
C ALA A 27 -18.78 5.34 -11.69
N ALA A 28 -17.68 6.09 -11.70
CA ALA A 28 -17.28 6.95 -12.81
C ALA A 28 -16.98 6.14 -14.09
N ARG A 29 -16.32 4.98 -13.98
CA ARG A 29 -16.06 4.09 -15.13
C ARG A 29 -17.35 3.50 -15.70
N LEU A 30 -18.28 3.10 -14.84
CA LEU A 30 -19.56 2.52 -15.25
C LEU A 30 -20.50 3.55 -15.91
N ARG A 31 -20.38 4.84 -15.57
CA ARG A 31 -21.09 5.94 -16.27
C ARG A 31 -20.63 6.15 -17.71
N ARG A 32 -19.46 5.62 -18.11
CA ARG A 32 -18.98 5.73 -19.51
C ARG A 32 -19.74 4.82 -20.48
N PHE A 33 -20.56 3.89 -19.98
CA PHE A 33 -21.40 3.05 -20.84
C PHE A 33 -22.60 3.87 -21.34
N PRO A 34 -22.87 3.94 -22.66
CA PRO A 34 -23.93 4.79 -23.20
C PRO A 34 -25.34 4.47 -22.69
N ALA A 35 -25.58 3.21 -22.31
CA ALA A 35 -26.86 2.77 -21.76
C ALA A 35 -27.08 3.24 -20.31
N VAL A 36 -26.04 3.72 -19.62
CA VAL A 36 -26.07 3.99 -18.17
C VAL A 36 -26.40 5.45 -17.91
N VAL A 37 -27.50 5.69 -17.20
CA VAL A 37 -27.99 7.03 -16.83
C VAL A 37 -27.39 7.48 -15.50
N ALA A 38 -27.34 6.57 -14.52
CA ALA A 38 -26.78 6.87 -13.21
C ALA A 38 -26.15 5.62 -12.60
N VAL A 39 -25.14 5.84 -11.76
CA VAL A 39 -24.47 4.80 -10.98
C VAL A 39 -24.15 5.34 -9.60
N SER A 40 -24.51 4.57 -8.57
CA SER A 40 -24.05 4.72 -7.20
C SER A 40 -23.30 3.45 -6.81
N ALA A 41 -22.10 3.57 -6.26
CA ALA A 41 -21.33 2.46 -5.74
C ALA A 41 -21.14 2.65 -4.24
N HIS A 42 -21.48 1.61 -3.49
CA HIS A 42 -21.31 1.46 -2.05
C HIS A 42 -20.35 0.30 -1.79
N GLU A 43 -19.92 0.12 -0.53
CA GLU A 43 -18.88 -0.85 -0.17
C GLU A 43 -19.09 -2.24 -0.77
N LYS A 44 -20.32 -2.80 -0.75
CA LYS A 44 -20.60 -4.15 -1.28
C LYS A 44 -21.59 -4.20 -2.45
N CYS A 45 -22.06 -3.06 -2.95
CA CYS A 45 -23.03 -3.05 -4.03
C CYS A 45 -22.88 -1.85 -4.96
N VAL A 46 -23.20 -2.08 -6.23
CA VAL A 46 -23.34 -1.05 -7.25
C VAL A 46 -24.79 -1.01 -7.69
N ASP A 47 -25.44 0.12 -7.46
CA ASP A 47 -26.77 0.44 -7.94
C ASP A 47 -26.65 1.20 -9.27
N LEU A 48 -27.23 0.63 -10.32
CA LEU A 48 -27.07 1.10 -11.69
C LEU A 48 -28.44 1.33 -12.34
N TRP A 49 -28.63 2.51 -12.91
CA TRP A 49 -29.84 2.89 -13.65
C TRP A 49 -29.49 3.01 -15.13
N HIS A 50 -30.21 2.28 -15.99
CA HIS A 50 -29.92 2.21 -17.41
C HIS A 50 -31.16 2.29 -18.28
N VAL A 51 -30.96 2.69 -19.53
CA VAL A 51 -31.96 2.74 -20.59
C VAL A 51 -31.53 1.80 -21.71
N GLY A 52 -32.43 0.93 -22.16
CA GLY A 52 -32.14 -0.07 -23.18
C GLY A 52 -31.30 -1.26 -22.67
N MET A 53 -30.67 -1.99 -23.60
CA MET A 53 -29.88 -3.19 -23.29
C MET A 53 -28.54 -2.84 -22.64
N LEU A 54 -28.36 -3.28 -21.39
CA LEU A 54 -27.10 -3.16 -20.68
C LEU A 54 -26.13 -4.29 -21.10
N PRO A 55 -24.88 -3.99 -21.49
CA PRO A 55 -23.84 -5.00 -21.69
C PRO A 55 -23.40 -5.58 -20.34
N THR A 56 -24.23 -6.48 -19.78
CA THR A 56 -24.08 -7.00 -18.42
C THR A 56 -22.73 -7.68 -18.19
N ALA A 57 -22.21 -8.42 -19.18
CA ALA A 57 -20.89 -9.05 -19.08
C ALA A 57 -19.77 -8.02 -18.85
N ARG A 58 -19.73 -6.93 -19.64
CA ARG A 58 -18.69 -5.90 -19.51
C ARG A 58 -18.78 -5.13 -18.19
N VAL A 59 -20.00 -4.88 -17.72
CA VAL A 59 -20.24 -4.21 -16.43
C VAL A 59 -19.79 -5.09 -15.26
N LEU A 60 -20.10 -6.39 -15.29
CA LEU A 60 -19.64 -7.35 -14.28
C LEU A 60 -18.12 -7.48 -14.29
N THR A 61 -17.49 -7.63 -15.46
CA THR A 61 -16.02 -7.69 -15.55
C THR A 61 -15.36 -6.40 -15.03
N ALA A 62 -15.95 -5.23 -15.28
CA ALA A 62 -15.44 -3.97 -14.76
C ALA A 62 -15.54 -3.90 -13.22
N ALA A 63 -16.65 -4.37 -12.65
CA ALA A 63 -16.85 -4.46 -11.21
C ALA A 63 -15.88 -5.45 -10.55
N GLU A 64 -15.74 -6.66 -11.11
CA GLU A 64 -14.78 -7.66 -10.61
C GLU A 64 -13.33 -7.18 -10.69
N ARG A 65 -12.94 -6.50 -11.78
CA ARG A 65 -11.61 -5.91 -11.89
C ARG A 65 -11.36 -4.84 -10.85
N ALA A 66 -12.35 -3.99 -10.56
CA ALA A 66 -12.23 -2.98 -9.52
C ALA A 66 -12.07 -3.62 -8.13
N VAL A 67 -12.85 -4.67 -7.83
CA VAL A 67 -12.70 -5.43 -6.58
C VAL A 67 -11.32 -6.08 -6.47
N ARG A 68 -10.84 -6.72 -7.55
CA ARG A 68 -9.50 -7.33 -7.57
C ARG A 68 -8.40 -6.29 -7.39
N ALA A 69 -8.48 -5.15 -8.07
CA ALA A 69 -7.52 -4.06 -7.94
C ALA A 69 -7.49 -3.48 -6.51
N ALA A 70 -8.67 -3.31 -5.88
CA ALA A 70 -8.77 -2.87 -4.50
C ALA A 70 -8.18 -3.92 -3.53
N ALA A 71 -8.43 -5.21 -3.77
CA ALA A 71 -7.83 -6.30 -2.99
C ALA A 71 -6.29 -6.35 -3.13
N GLU A 72 -5.76 -6.14 -4.34
CA GLU A 72 -4.30 -6.06 -4.57
C GLU A 72 -3.68 -4.83 -3.88
N LYS A 73 -4.39 -3.70 -3.82
CA LYS A 73 -3.97 -2.52 -3.03
C LYS A 73 -3.98 -2.78 -1.52
N ALA A 74 -4.96 -3.54 -1.03
CA ALA A 74 -5.13 -3.84 0.39
C ALA A 74 -4.07 -4.78 0.97
N VAL A 75 -3.29 -5.48 0.13
CA VAL A 75 -2.18 -6.33 0.58
C VAL A 75 -1.17 -5.51 1.35
N THR A 76 -0.94 -5.89 2.61
CA THR A 76 -0.05 -5.16 3.50
C THR A 76 1.40 -5.24 2.98
N PRO A 77 2.21 -4.19 3.14
CA PRO A 77 3.59 -4.22 2.64
C PRO A 77 4.48 -5.28 3.31
N THR A 78 4.14 -5.72 4.53
CA THR A 78 4.75 -6.88 5.20
C THR A 78 4.45 -8.20 4.48
N GLU A 79 3.21 -8.40 4.02
CA GLU A 79 2.82 -9.57 3.23
C GLU A 79 3.52 -9.60 1.88
N ARG A 80 3.63 -8.45 1.19
CA ARG A 80 4.38 -8.36 -0.09
C ARG A 80 5.86 -8.69 0.09
N LEU A 81 6.48 -8.16 1.16
CA LEU A 81 7.87 -8.47 1.48
C LEU A 81 8.08 -9.98 1.70
N ALA A 82 7.16 -10.63 2.42
CA ALA A 82 7.22 -12.07 2.65
C ALA A 82 7.04 -12.87 1.35
N GLU A 83 6.17 -12.43 0.45
CA GLU A 83 5.98 -13.02 -0.88
C GLU A 83 7.26 -12.94 -1.72
N PHE A 84 7.85 -11.76 -1.90
CA PHE A 84 9.10 -11.61 -2.66
C PHE A 84 10.25 -12.41 -2.06
N ARG A 85 10.38 -12.41 -0.72
CA ARG A 85 11.39 -13.21 -0.03
C ARG A 85 11.21 -14.70 -0.30
N ARG A 86 9.98 -15.20 -0.19
CA ARG A 86 9.67 -16.61 -0.44
C ARG A 86 10.00 -16.96 -1.89
N ASP A 87 9.57 -16.16 -2.85
CA ASP A 87 9.75 -16.46 -4.26
C ASP A 87 11.22 -16.35 -4.69
N ALA A 88 12.00 -15.43 -4.10
CA ALA A 88 13.46 -15.36 -4.27
C ALA A 88 14.16 -16.61 -3.72
N VAL A 89 13.81 -17.03 -2.49
CA VAL A 89 14.39 -18.22 -1.86
C VAL A 89 14.02 -19.49 -2.62
N ILE A 90 12.77 -19.63 -3.05
CA ILE A 90 12.33 -20.77 -3.87
C ILE A 90 13.11 -20.81 -5.19
N SER A 91 13.29 -19.66 -5.85
CA SER A 91 14.05 -19.57 -7.11
C SER A 91 15.50 -19.98 -6.92
N LEU A 92 16.16 -19.48 -5.85
CA LEU A 92 17.56 -19.78 -5.53
C LEU A 92 17.76 -21.25 -5.13
N ALA A 93 16.87 -21.79 -4.29
CA ALA A 93 16.90 -23.18 -3.87
C ALA A 93 16.64 -24.12 -5.05
N SER A 94 15.70 -23.78 -5.92
CA SER A 94 15.42 -24.54 -7.15
C SER A 94 16.62 -24.50 -8.10
N PHE A 95 17.31 -23.36 -8.22
CA PHE A 95 18.53 -23.24 -9.02
C PHE A 95 19.64 -24.14 -8.47
N ALA A 96 19.90 -24.08 -7.17
CA ALA A 96 20.90 -24.91 -6.51
C ALA A 96 20.57 -26.41 -6.65
N ALA A 97 19.30 -26.79 -6.47
CA ALA A 97 18.85 -28.16 -6.66
C ALA A 97 19.01 -28.65 -8.11
N MET A 98 18.70 -27.81 -9.10
CA MET A 98 18.91 -28.15 -10.51
C MET A 98 20.39 -28.31 -10.85
N GLU A 99 21.27 -27.47 -10.32
CA GLU A 99 22.71 -27.56 -10.55
C GLU A 99 23.32 -28.78 -9.85
N LEU A 100 22.85 -29.12 -8.64
CA LEU A 100 23.20 -30.37 -7.95
C LEU A 100 22.75 -31.60 -8.74
N LEU A 101 21.51 -31.61 -9.23
CA LEU A 101 20.99 -32.70 -10.06
C LEU A 101 21.80 -32.85 -11.36
N ARG A 102 22.16 -31.72 -11.99
CA ARG A 102 22.98 -31.70 -13.20
C ARG A 102 24.36 -32.31 -12.99
N ARG A 103 24.99 -32.08 -11.83
CA ARG A 103 26.32 -32.61 -11.48
C ARG A 103 26.28 -34.05 -10.97
N GLY A 104 25.28 -34.39 -10.15
CA GLY A 104 25.19 -35.69 -9.47
C GLY A 104 24.54 -36.79 -10.31
N ALA A 105 23.60 -36.45 -11.19
CA ALA A 105 22.88 -37.43 -12.02
C ALA A 105 22.51 -36.84 -13.39
N PRO A 106 23.47 -36.72 -14.33
CA PRO A 106 23.26 -36.08 -15.63
C PRO A 106 22.19 -36.77 -16.48
N GLU A 107 22.03 -38.09 -16.37
CA GLU A 107 20.98 -38.83 -17.09
C GLU A 107 19.57 -38.52 -16.56
N LEU A 108 19.41 -38.41 -15.23
CA LEU A 108 18.16 -37.98 -14.60
C LEU A 108 17.86 -36.51 -14.93
N PHE A 109 18.90 -35.66 -14.97
CA PHE A 109 18.73 -34.26 -15.36
C PHE A 109 18.18 -34.11 -16.79
N ALA A 110 18.64 -34.95 -17.71
CA ALA A 110 18.18 -35.00 -19.09
C ALA A 110 16.74 -35.51 -19.20
N SER A 111 16.37 -36.58 -18.46
CA SER A 111 15.04 -37.19 -18.53
C SER A 111 13.93 -36.32 -17.93
N VAL A 112 14.26 -35.45 -16.97
CA VAL A 112 13.29 -34.62 -16.21
C VAL A 112 13.02 -33.26 -16.88
N LYS A 113 13.31 -33.10 -18.18
CA LYS A 113 13.18 -31.82 -18.92
C LYS A 113 11.81 -31.15 -18.79
N VAL A 114 10.73 -31.92 -18.91
CA VAL A 114 9.34 -31.40 -18.83
C VAL A 114 9.04 -30.88 -17.43
N LEU A 115 9.40 -31.65 -16.39
CA LEU A 115 9.19 -31.25 -15.01
C LEU A 115 10.01 -30.01 -14.63
N ARG A 116 11.27 -29.93 -15.07
CA ARG A 116 12.11 -28.72 -14.89
C ARG A 116 11.45 -27.49 -15.51
N SER A 117 10.93 -27.62 -16.72
CA SER A 117 10.27 -26.53 -17.44
C SER A 117 8.98 -26.09 -16.74
N LEU A 118 8.15 -27.05 -16.30
CA LEU A 118 6.93 -26.75 -15.55
C LEU A 118 7.21 -26.07 -14.21
N LEU A 119 8.27 -26.48 -13.51
CA LEU A 119 8.68 -25.87 -12.25
C LEU A 119 9.07 -24.39 -12.44
N VAL A 120 9.85 -24.07 -13.47
CA VAL A 120 10.22 -22.67 -13.78
C VAL A 120 8.99 -21.84 -14.16
N LEU A 121 8.08 -22.39 -14.95
CA LEU A 121 6.81 -21.71 -15.28
C LEU A 121 5.94 -21.48 -14.04
N ALA A 122 5.90 -22.44 -13.10
CA ALA A 122 5.16 -22.30 -11.85
C ALA A 122 5.75 -21.21 -10.94
N ILE A 123 7.08 -21.13 -10.82
CA ILE A 123 7.76 -20.09 -10.02
C ILE A 123 7.59 -18.71 -10.66
N SER A 124 7.67 -18.62 -11.99
CA SER A 124 7.53 -17.36 -12.74
C SER A 124 6.09 -16.88 -12.93
N ARG A 125 5.07 -17.59 -12.39
CA ARG A 125 3.65 -17.29 -12.61
C ARG A 125 3.28 -15.82 -12.33
N ASN A 126 3.87 -15.23 -11.30
CA ASN A 126 3.60 -13.87 -10.88
C ASN A 126 4.14 -12.87 -11.92
N PHE A 127 5.39 -13.06 -12.37
CA PHE A 127 5.98 -12.28 -13.45
C PHE A 127 5.23 -12.44 -14.77
N ILE A 128 4.81 -13.66 -15.13
CA ILE A 128 4.04 -13.90 -16.36
C ILE A 128 2.70 -13.16 -16.30
N LYS A 129 1.99 -13.23 -15.16
CA LYS A 129 0.72 -12.52 -14.96
C LYS A 129 0.92 -11.01 -15.11
N THR A 130 1.93 -10.43 -14.45
CA THR A 130 2.20 -8.98 -14.48
C THR A 130 2.73 -8.50 -15.83
N GLY A 131 3.63 -9.25 -16.46
CA GLY A 131 4.23 -8.91 -17.76
C GLY A 131 3.21 -8.97 -18.90
N ILE A 132 2.38 -10.03 -18.95
CA ILE A 132 1.29 -10.11 -19.94
C ILE A 132 0.21 -9.07 -19.63
N GLY A 133 -0.13 -8.89 -18.35
CA GLY A 133 -1.09 -7.89 -17.90
C GLY A 133 -0.70 -6.48 -18.31
N GLY A 134 0.54 -6.06 -18.04
CA GLY A 134 1.07 -4.74 -18.43
C GLY A 134 1.07 -4.53 -19.94
N LEU A 135 1.48 -5.55 -20.72
CA LEU A 135 1.46 -5.44 -22.18
C LEU A 135 0.05 -5.28 -22.75
N ILE A 136 -0.95 -5.98 -22.20
CA ILE A 136 -2.34 -5.97 -22.69
C ILE A 136 -3.12 -4.75 -22.18
N GLU A 137 -2.99 -4.42 -20.89
CA GLU A 137 -3.78 -3.37 -20.23
C GLU A 137 -3.16 -1.99 -20.40
N GLU A 138 -1.84 -1.88 -20.26
CA GLU A 138 -1.12 -0.59 -20.27
C GLU A 138 -0.53 -0.25 -21.64
N ARG A 139 -0.48 -1.24 -22.57
CA ARG A 139 0.14 -1.12 -23.90
C ARG A 139 1.60 -0.65 -23.87
N GLN A 140 2.27 -0.80 -22.73
CA GLN A 140 3.67 -0.45 -22.57
C GLN A 140 4.44 -1.68 -22.08
N PRO A 141 5.48 -2.12 -22.82
CA PRO A 141 6.34 -3.19 -22.35
C PRO A 141 7.13 -2.70 -21.13
N ASN A 142 7.07 -3.46 -20.05
CA ASN A 142 7.77 -3.18 -18.80
C ASN A 142 8.87 -4.22 -18.53
N ALA A 143 9.67 -4.01 -17.48
CA ALA A 143 10.73 -4.95 -17.07
C ALA A 143 10.21 -6.39 -16.88
N ASP A 144 8.99 -6.56 -16.37
CA ASP A 144 8.35 -7.86 -16.19
C ASP A 144 7.99 -8.54 -17.52
N THR A 145 7.73 -7.76 -18.56
CA THR A 145 7.51 -8.24 -19.94
C THR A 145 8.79 -8.84 -20.51
N LEU A 146 9.94 -8.18 -20.29
CA LEU A 146 11.25 -8.69 -20.70
C LEU A 146 11.58 -9.99 -19.96
N THR A 147 11.41 -10.00 -18.64
CA THR A 147 11.59 -11.18 -17.78
C THR A 147 10.71 -12.34 -18.21
N THR A 148 9.42 -12.08 -18.47
CA THR A 148 8.46 -13.08 -18.97
C THR A 148 8.92 -13.68 -20.29
N THR A 149 9.39 -12.84 -21.21
CA THR A 149 9.85 -13.30 -22.52
C THR A 149 11.13 -14.13 -22.42
N ALA A 150 12.09 -13.72 -21.58
CA ALA A 150 13.31 -14.47 -21.31
C ALA A 150 13.00 -15.86 -20.72
N VAL A 151 12.06 -15.93 -19.76
CA VAL A 151 11.60 -17.19 -19.17
C VAL A 151 11.00 -18.11 -20.22
N ILE A 152 10.03 -17.63 -21.00
CA ILE A 152 9.37 -18.42 -22.04
C ILE A 152 10.39 -18.90 -23.09
N ALA A 153 11.27 -18.00 -23.55
CA ALA A 153 12.29 -18.33 -24.53
C ALA A 153 13.28 -19.38 -23.99
N SER A 154 13.68 -19.31 -22.72
CA SER A 154 14.56 -20.30 -22.08
C SER A 154 13.93 -21.70 -22.02
N VAL A 155 12.62 -21.76 -21.75
CA VAL A 155 11.84 -23.01 -21.71
C VAL A 155 11.76 -23.61 -23.11
N LEU A 156 11.46 -22.80 -24.12
CA LEU A 156 11.42 -23.23 -25.52
C LEU A 156 12.78 -23.72 -26.02
N ALA A 157 13.87 -23.06 -25.59
CA ALA A 157 15.23 -23.47 -25.89
C ALA A 157 15.69 -24.71 -25.10
N GLY A 158 14.87 -25.21 -24.17
CA GLY A 158 15.15 -26.41 -23.37
C GLY A 158 16.17 -26.23 -22.26
N LYS A 159 16.51 -24.97 -21.91
CA LYS A 159 17.44 -24.60 -20.83
C LYS A 159 16.74 -23.71 -19.78
N PRO A 160 15.68 -24.20 -19.11
CA PRO A 160 14.90 -23.40 -18.17
C PRO A 160 15.69 -23.00 -16.91
N GLU A 161 16.75 -23.73 -16.57
CA GLU A 161 17.57 -23.51 -15.36
C GLU A 161 18.16 -22.09 -15.26
N SER A 162 18.53 -21.47 -16.39
CA SER A 162 19.10 -20.13 -16.43
C SER A 162 18.13 -19.07 -15.91
N SER A 163 16.82 -19.27 -16.12
CA SER A 163 15.78 -18.33 -15.70
C SER A 163 15.59 -18.27 -14.19
N LEU A 164 15.94 -19.33 -13.45
CA LEU A 164 15.80 -19.34 -12.00
C LEU A 164 16.72 -18.31 -11.32
N MET A 165 17.93 -18.13 -11.84
CA MET A 165 18.84 -17.10 -11.33
C MET A 165 18.29 -15.70 -11.60
N LEU A 166 17.76 -15.46 -12.81
CA LEU A 166 17.13 -14.20 -13.17
C LEU A 166 15.93 -13.90 -12.25
N LEU A 167 15.05 -14.88 -12.02
CA LEU A 167 13.90 -14.75 -11.12
C LEU A 167 14.33 -14.52 -9.66
N ALA A 168 15.38 -15.20 -9.19
CA ALA A 168 15.91 -15.02 -7.84
C ALA A 168 16.42 -13.59 -7.62
N LEU A 169 17.20 -13.06 -8.57
CA LEU A 169 17.72 -11.70 -8.51
C LEU A 169 16.61 -10.65 -8.58
N SER A 170 15.64 -10.82 -9.49
CA SER A 170 14.52 -9.88 -9.65
C SER A 170 13.63 -9.83 -8.40
N ASN A 171 13.23 -10.99 -7.87
CA ASN A 171 12.49 -11.05 -6.60
C ASN A 171 13.31 -10.51 -5.42
N GLY A 172 14.62 -10.74 -5.41
CA GLY A 172 15.51 -10.18 -4.39
C GLY A 172 15.55 -8.64 -4.41
N ALA A 173 15.55 -8.02 -5.59
CA ALA A 173 15.51 -6.57 -5.73
C ALA A 173 14.16 -5.98 -5.26
N GLU A 174 13.04 -6.61 -5.61
CA GLU A 174 11.70 -6.19 -5.14
C GLU A 174 11.55 -6.40 -3.62
N MET A 175 12.14 -7.47 -3.06
CA MET A 175 12.21 -7.71 -1.62
C MET A 175 12.96 -6.57 -0.90
N LEU A 176 14.14 -6.19 -1.38
CA LEU A 176 14.93 -5.12 -0.76
C LEU A 176 14.21 -3.76 -0.83
N THR A 177 13.53 -3.49 -1.94
CA THR A 177 12.71 -2.29 -2.11
C THR A 177 11.56 -2.25 -1.11
N SER A 178 10.84 -3.37 -0.96
CA SER A 178 9.73 -3.49 0.00
C SER A 178 10.21 -3.39 1.45
N TYR A 179 11.36 -3.99 1.75
CA TYR A 179 11.98 -3.96 3.08
C TYR A 179 12.32 -2.53 3.51
N ALA A 180 12.92 -1.74 2.61
CA ALA A 180 13.25 -0.34 2.88
C ALA A 180 12.01 0.49 3.24
N ALA A 181 10.90 0.28 2.51
CA ALA A 181 9.64 0.96 2.76
C ALA A 181 8.98 0.54 4.09
N GLU A 182 9.01 -0.76 4.41
CA GLU A 182 8.46 -1.28 5.66
C GLU A 182 9.25 -0.80 6.88
N LYS A 183 10.59 -0.80 6.77
CA LYS A 183 11.45 -0.35 7.87
C LYS A 183 11.16 1.10 8.23
N ALA A 184 10.97 1.97 7.23
CA ALA A 184 10.56 3.36 7.46
C ALA A 184 9.20 3.44 8.19
N ARG A 185 8.20 2.67 7.77
CA ARG A 185 6.86 2.69 8.38
C ARG A 185 6.86 2.19 9.83
N SER A 186 7.53 1.07 10.10
CA SER A 186 7.56 0.44 11.42
C SER A 186 8.10 1.37 12.52
N HIS A 187 9.07 2.23 12.17
CA HIS A 187 9.62 3.22 13.10
C HIS A 187 8.65 4.38 13.40
N ILE A 188 7.67 4.63 12.54
CA ILE A 188 6.68 5.70 12.68
C ILE A 188 5.44 5.18 13.42
N SER A 189 4.94 3.99 13.06
CA SER A 189 3.79 3.38 13.73
C SER A 189 4.04 3.15 15.23
N GLY A 190 5.29 2.85 15.62
CA GLY A 190 5.67 2.73 17.04
C GLY A 190 5.70 4.06 17.81
N LEU A 191 5.77 5.21 17.12
CA LEU A 191 5.70 6.54 17.74
C LEU A 191 4.25 7.08 17.80
N LEU A 192 3.36 6.55 16.95
CA LEU A 192 1.95 6.94 16.88
C LEU A 192 1.02 6.05 17.72
N SER A 193 1.52 4.93 18.24
CA SER A 193 0.74 4.07 19.12
C SER A 193 0.44 4.78 20.44
N LEU A 194 -0.83 5.08 20.68
CA LEU A 194 -1.34 5.58 21.94
C LEU A 194 -1.11 4.50 23.02
N GLY A 195 -0.23 4.78 23.98
CA GLY A 195 0.13 3.83 25.04
C GLY A 195 -1.01 3.50 26.02
N GLN A 196 -2.13 4.21 25.97
CA GLN A 196 -3.29 4.01 26.84
C GLN A 196 -4.41 3.33 26.05
N ARG A 197 -4.79 2.12 26.46
CA ARG A 197 -5.78 1.27 25.79
C ARG A 197 -7.12 1.17 26.52
N ASP A 198 -7.20 1.74 27.71
CA ASP A 198 -8.39 1.63 28.56
C ASP A 198 -9.01 3.01 28.78
N VAL A 199 -10.33 3.04 28.89
CA VAL A 199 -11.13 4.22 29.25
C VAL A 199 -12.08 3.89 30.41
N TRP A 200 -12.55 4.92 31.11
CA TRP A 200 -13.58 4.79 32.14
C TRP A 200 -14.96 4.99 31.52
N LEU A 201 -15.69 3.90 31.27
CA LEU A 201 -17.07 3.95 30.80
C LEU A 201 -17.98 4.31 31.99
N VAL A 202 -18.82 5.33 31.82
CA VAL A 202 -19.78 5.77 32.83
C VAL A 202 -21.12 5.07 32.57
N GLU A 203 -21.52 4.21 33.50
CA GLU A 203 -22.80 3.50 33.44
C GLU A 203 -23.76 4.05 34.50
N GLN A 204 -25.00 4.30 34.08
CA GLN A 204 -26.08 4.66 35.01
C GLN A 204 -26.61 3.39 35.65
N THR A 205 -26.36 3.22 36.96
CA THR A 205 -26.96 2.14 37.74
C THR A 205 -28.09 2.67 38.64
N PRO A 206 -29.00 1.82 39.12
CA PRO A 206 -30.04 2.22 40.07
C PRO A 206 -29.51 2.91 41.35
N ASN A 207 -28.22 2.71 41.67
CA ASN A 207 -27.54 3.26 42.84
C ASN A 207 -26.67 4.50 42.53
N GLY A 208 -26.72 5.02 41.29
CA GLY A 208 -25.94 6.17 40.83
C GLY A 208 -25.02 5.84 39.66
N GLU A 209 -24.09 6.75 39.38
CA GLU A 209 -23.11 6.57 38.31
C GLU A 209 -21.93 5.72 38.78
N VAL A 210 -21.55 4.74 37.96
CA VAL A 210 -20.39 3.90 38.21
C VAL A 210 -19.44 3.99 37.02
N GLU A 211 -18.16 4.18 37.31
CA GLU A 211 -17.10 4.14 36.30
C GLU A 211 -16.51 2.73 36.21
N ARG A 212 -16.53 2.16 35.01
CA ARG A 212 -15.96 0.85 34.72
C ARG A 212 -14.83 1.00 33.71
N LYS A 213 -13.64 0.56 34.08
CA LYS A 213 -12.48 0.56 33.18
C LYS A 213 -12.65 -0.52 32.12
N VAL A 214 -12.72 -0.12 30.85
CA VAL A 214 -12.90 -1.01 29.70
C VAL A 214 -11.87 -0.71 28.62
N PRO A 215 -11.49 -1.69 27.79
CA PRO A 215 -10.71 -1.44 26.59
C PRO A 215 -11.43 -0.45 25.66
N VAL A 216 -10.66 0.42 24.99
CA VAL A 216 -11.20 1.43 24.06
C VAL A 216 -11.98 0.81 22.90
N GLU A 217 -11.69 -0.45 22.56
CA GLU A 217 -12.36 -1.20 21.51
C GLU A 217 -13.82 -1.57 21.86
N GLU A 218 -14.18 -1.56 23.14
CA GLU A 218 -15.56 -1.83 23.59
C GLU A 218 -16.47 -0.59 23.51
N VAL A 219 -15.88 0.60 23.38
CA VAL A 219 -16.57 1.89 23.39
C VAL A 219 -17.23 2.17 22.05
N ARG A 220 -18.47 2.68 22.09
CA ARG A 220 -19.27 3.03 20.91
C ARG A 220 -19.65 4.51 20.89
N PRO A 221 -19.89 5.10 19.71
CA PRO A 221 -20.50 6.42 19.63
C PRO A 221 -21.83 6.47 20.39
N GLY A 222 -22.02 7.52 21.18
CA GLY A 222 -23.16 7.68 22.09
C GLY A 222 -22.88 7.23 23.53
N ASP A 223 -21.80 6.48 23.79
CA ASP A 223 -21.39 6.15 25.14
C ASP A 223 -20.89 7.40 25.88
N THR A 224 -20.87 7.30 27.21
CA THR A 224 -20.34 8.36 28.09
C THR A 224 -19.09 7.84 28.79
N ILE A 225 -18.01 8.60 28.72
CA ILE A 225 -16.75 8.24 29.37
C ILE A 225 -16.28 9.34 30.33
N ALA A 226 -15.58 8.94 31.39
CA ALA A 226 -14.86 9.85 32.27
C ALA A 226 -13.36 9.85 31.91
N VAL A 227 -12.73 11.01 32.03
CA VAL A 227 -11.28 11.18 31.84
C VAL A 227 -10.75 12.06 32.96
N HIS A 228 -9.76 11.53 33.66
CA HIS A 228 -9.18 12.14 34.86
C HIS A 228 -7.87 12.88 34.56
N ALA A 229 -7.42 13.70 35.51
CA ALA A 229 -6.15 14.41 35.40
C ALA A 229 -4.98 13.43 35.19
N GLY A 230 -4.12 13.74 34.22
CA GLY A 230 -3.00 12.91 33.77
C GLY A 230 -3.37 11.86 32.72
N GLU A 231 -4.66 11.64 32.43
CA GLU A 231 -5.10 10.67 31.43
C GLU A 231 -5.14 11.25 30.02
N LYS A 232 -4.88 10.38 29.05
CA LYS A 232 -4.98 10.71 27.63
C LYS A 232 -6.40 10.50 27.12
N ILE A 233 -6.91 11.47 26.39
CA ILE A 233 -8.17 11.36 25.65
C ILE A 233 -7.88 10.54 24.39
N VAL A 234 -8.51 9.37 24.27
CA VAL A 234 -8.28 8.40 23.16
C VAL A 234 -9.41 8.35 22.12
N ILE A 235 -10.49 9.11 22.34
CA ILE A 235 -11.64 9.24 21.45
C ILE A 235 -11.94 10.70 21.12
N ASP A 236 -12.73 10.95 20.08
CA ASP A 236 -13.27 12.28 19.82
C ASP A 236 -14.67 12.39 20.42
N GLY A 237 -14.98 13.54 21.00
CA GLY A 237 -16.26 13.74 21.65
C GLY A 237 -16.52 15.16 22.08
N ARG A 238 -17.56 15.31 22.89
CA ARG A 238 -17.98 16.59 23.47
C ARG A 238 -18.13 16.48 24.97
N VAL A 239 -17.64 17.48 25.68
CA VAL A 239 -17.78 17.54 27.14
C VAL A 239 -19.25 17.68 27.50
N LEU A 240 -19.77 16.72 28.28
CA LEU A 240 -21.09 16.78 28.90
C LEU A 240 -21.05 17.55 30.21
N ARG A 241 -20.01 17.36 31.02
CA ARG A 241 -19.81 18.08 32.29
C ARG A 241 -18.36 17.97 32.75
N GLY A 242 -18.00 18.81 33.70
CA GLY A 242 -16.63 18.96 34.19
C GLY A 242 -15.92 20.15 33.56
N ASN A 243 -14.80 20.52 34.16
CA ASN A 243 -13.92 21.59 33.68
C ASN A 243 -12.49 21.10 33.80
N ALA A 244 -11.74 21.21 32.71
CA ALA A 244 -10.35 20.76 32.70
C ALA A 244 -9.46 21.60 31.78
N ALA A 245 -8.20 21.73 32.18
CA ALA A 245 -7.13 22.20 31.31
C ALA A 245 -6.63 21.02 30.48
N VAL A 246 -6.78 21.11 29.16
CA VAL A 246 -6.45 20.02 28.24
C VAL A 246 -5.37 20.49 27.27
N THR A 247 -4.21 19.83 27.31
CA THR A 247 -3.16 20.07 26.31
C THR A 247 -3.52 19.38 25.00
N GLN A 248 -3.49 20.17 23.92
CA GLN A 248 -3.77 19.72 22.56
C GLN A 248 -2.52 19.81 21.68
N ALA A 249 -1.33 19.87 22.28
CA ALA A 249 -0.06 20.05 21.57
C ALA A 249 0.16 19.00 20.47
N SER A 250 -0.22 17.74 20.73
CA SER A 250 -0.11 16.63 19.75
C SER A 250 -0.94 16.81 18.48
N VAL A 251 -1.99 17.65 18.52
CA VAL A 251 -2.95 17.84 17.42
C VAL A 251 -2.83 19.24 16.82
N THR A 252 -2.71 20.26 17.67
CA THR A 252 -2.74 21.67 17.27
C THR A 252 -1.36 22.32 17.21
N GLY A 253 -0.36 21.73 17.87
CA GLY A 253 0.96 22.35 18.06
C GLY A 253 1.00 23.45 19.12
N GLU A 254 -0.14 23.86 19.68
CA GLU A 254 -0.18 24.86 20.74
C GLU A 254 0.18 24.23 22.08
N SER A 255 1.20 24.80 22.75
CA SER A 255 1.69 24.30 24.03
C SER A 255 0.84 24.75 25.23
N ALA A 256 0.10 25.85 25.09
CA ALA A 256 -0.78 26.33 26.15
C ALA A 256 -2.02 25.42 26.28
N PRO A 257 -2.34 24.91 27.47
CA PRO A 257 -3.52 24.09 27.68
C PRO A 257 -4.81 24.86 27.38
N ALA A 258 -5.69 24.24 26.61
CA ALA A 258 -7.00 24.81 26.32
C ALA A 258 -7.98 24.45 27.45
N MET A 259 -8.65 25.46 28.00
CA MET A 259 -9.73 25.22 28.97
C MET A 259 -10.95 24.62 28.27
N LYS A 260 -11.33 23.42 28.72
CA LYS A 260 -12.52 22.70 28.24
C LYS A 260 -13.60 22.74 29.31
N LYS A 261 -14.82 23.01 28.85
CA LYS A 261 -16.04 23.10 29.64
C LYS A 261 -17.19 22.44 28.89
N GLU A 262 -18.34 22.30 29.54
CA GLU A 262 -19.54 21.74 28.93
C GLU A 262 -19.83 22.31 27.53
N GLY A 263 -20.16 21.42 26.59
CA GLY A 263 -20.41 21.73 25.19
C GLY A 263 -19.18 21.88 24.31
N THR A 264 -17.96 21.94 24.86
CA THR A 264 -16.72 22.07 24.07
C THR A 264 -16.26 20.72 23.49
N PRO A 265 -15.66 20.73 22.28
CA PRO A 265 -15.12 19.51 21.68
C PRO A 265 -13.76 19.13 22.26
N VAL A 266 -13.53 17.83 22.34
CA VAL A 266 -12.28 17.18 22.74
C VAL A 266 -11.86 16.18 21.68
N TYR A 267 -10.55 16.05 21.48
CA TYR A 267 -9.98 15.26 20.39
C TYR A 267 -9.05 14.19 20.92
N ALA A 268 -9.08 13.03 20.27
CA ALA A 268 -8.13 11.95 20.50
C ALA A 268 -6.69 12.46 20.36
N GLY A 269 -5.81 12.06 21.26
CA GLY A 269 -4.42 12.53 21.32
C GLY A 269 -4.16 13.67 22.31
N SER A 270 -5.22 14.30 22.82
CA SER A 270 -5.14 15.34 23.87
C SER A 270 -4.89 14.72 25.25
N VAL A 271 -4.31 15.47 26.19
CA VAL A 271 -4.08 15.02 27.58
C VAL A 271 -4.73 15.98 28.56
N VAL A 272 -5.41 15.46 29.57
CA VAL A 272 -5.97 16.27 30.65
C VAL A 272 -4.84 16.59 31.64
N GLU A 273 -4.44 17.85 31.77
CA GLU A 273 -3.38 18.24 32.71
C GLU A 273 -3.93 18.48 34.12
N ALA A 274 -5.12 19.09 34.21
CA ALA A 274 -5.76 19.37 35.48
C ALA A 274 -7.29 19.38 35.32
N GLY A 275 -8.00 18.86 36.33
CA GLY A 275 -9.44 18.70 36.32
C GLY A 275 -9.91 17.35 35.79
N GLU A 276 -11.22 17.22 35.60
CA GLU A 276 -11.88 16.01 35.14
C GLU A 276 -12.96 16.37 34.11
N LEU A 277 -13.20 15.46 33.17
CA LEU A 277 -14.20 15.63 32.13
C LEU A 277 -15.05 14.36 32.01
N VAL A 278 -16.35 14.56 31.85
CA VAL A 278 -17.27 13.53 31.36
C VAL A 278 -17.63 13.88 29.92
N ILE A 279 -17.38 12.95 29.01
CA ILE A 279 -17.40 13.19 27.56
C ILE A 279 -18.43 12.25 26.92
N ALA A 280 -19.29 12.81 26.07
CA ALA A 280 -20.10 12.05 25.12
C ALA A 280 -19.23 11.66 23.94
N VAL A 281 -19.15 10.36 23.65
CA VAL A 281 -18.34 9.81 22.57
C VAL A 281 -19.02 10.12 21.23
N GLU A 282 -18.34 10.86 20.35
CA GLU A 282 -18.81 11.16 18.99
C GLU A 282 -18.15 10.23 17.96
N LYS A 283 -16.84 9.96 18.08
CA LYS A 283 -16.09 9.08 17.16
C LYS A 283 -15.07 8.21 17.89
N VAL A 284 -14.91 6.98 17.44
CA VAL A 284 -14.00 5.97 18.02
C VAL A 284 -13.10 5.35 16.95
N GLY A 285 -11.98 4.76 17.39
CA GLY A 285 -11.07 4.01 16.51
C GLY A 285 -10.60 4.80 15.28
N SER A 286 -10.83 4.24 14.10
CA SER A 286 -10.41 4.79 12.80
C SER A 286 -11.09 6.11 12.42
N ASP A 287 -12.22 6.44 13.04
CA ASP A 287 -12.99 7.66 12.71
C ASP A 287 -12.54 8.89 13.51
N THR A 288 -11.63 8.71 14.47
CA THR A 288 -11.09 9.82 15.28
C THR A 288 -10.25 10.78 14.45
N SER A 289 -10.17 12.04 14.88
CA SER A 289 -9.37 13.09 14.22
C SER A 289 -7.89 12.70 14.16
N LEU A 290 -7.37 12.08 15.21
CA LEU A 290 -6.02 11.55 15.21
C LEU A 290 -5.85 10.39 14.22
N ALA A 291 -6.77 9.43 14.20
CA ALA A 291 -6.70 8.34 13.22
C ALA A 291 -6.79 8.87 11.78
N HIS A 292 -7.57 9.91 11.53
CA HIS A 292 -7.64 10.57 10.23
C HIS A 292 -6.31 11.27 9.87
N ILE A 293 -5.65 11.93 10.83
CA ILE A 293 -4.30 12.49 10.63
C ILE A 293 -3.30 11.36 10.33
N VAL A 294 -3.34 10.26 11.08
CA VAL A 294 -2.49 9.09 10.83
C VAL A 294 -2.74 8.54 9.43
N HIS A 295 -4.01 8.39 9.03
CA HIS A 295 -4.38 7.90 7.71
C HIS A 295 -3.89 8.83 6.59
N LEU A 296 -4.07 10.15 6.73
CA LEU A 296 -3.55 11.14 5.79
C LEU A 296 -2.02 11.07 5.68
N VAL A 297 -1.33 10.83 6.80
CA VAL A 297 0.12 10.64 6.83
C VAL A 297 0.52 9.33 6.14
N GLU A 298 -0.19 8.23 6.38
CA GLU A 298 0.04 6.94 5.73
C GLU A 298 -0.22 7.01 4.22
N GLU A 299 -1.32 7.65 3.80
CA GLU A 299 -1.64 7.90 2.38
C GLU A 299 -0.54 8.73 1.70
N ALA A 300 -0.06 9.79 2.36
CA ALA A 300 1.04 10.59 1.84
C ALA A 300 2.37 9.82 1.74
N GLN A 301 2.58 8.81 2.60
CA GLN A 301 3.78 7.95 2.61
C GLN A 301 3.78 6.85 1.54
N THR A 302 2.63 6.46 1.00
CA THR A 302 2.58 5.41 -0.04
C THR A 302 3.19 5.84 -1.39
N ARG A 303 3.62 7.09 -1.53
CA ARG A 303 4.23 7.60 -2.76
C ARG A 303 5.73 7.27 -2.81
N ARG A 304 6.10 6.42 -3.77
CA ARG A 304 7.50 6.13 -4.15
C ARG A 304 8.27 7.44 -4.42
N ALA A 305 9.57 7.44 -4.15
CA ALA A 305 10.41 8.60 -4.45
C ALA A 305 10.39 8.89 -5.96
N PRO A 306 10.29 10.16 -6.40
CA PRO A 306 10.36 10.52 -7.82
C PRO A 306 11.53 9.88 -8.58
N VAL A 307 12.71 9.76 -7.96
CA VAL A 307 13.88 9.09 -8.53
C VAL A 307 13.70 7.58 -8.71
N GLN A 308 12.92 6.92 -7.85
CA GLN A 308 12.56 5.51 -8.04
C GLN A 308 11.64 5.34 -9.26
N ASN A 309 10.68 6.27 -9.44
CA ASN A 309 9.81 6.28 -10.62
C ASN A 309 10.62 6.57 -11.90
N PHE A 310 11.63 7.44 -11.82
CA PHE A 310 12.53 7.69 -12.94
C PHE A 310 13.35 6.45 -13.30
N ALA A 311 13.90 5.74 -12.32
CA ALA A 311 14.60 4.48 -12.54
C ALA A 311 13.70 3.42 -13.20
N ASP A 312 12.44 3.30 -12.74
CA ASP A 312 11.42 2.42 -13.32
C ASP A 312 11.08 2.83 -14.78
N GLN A 313 10.94 4.12 -15.05
CA GLN A 313 10.70 4.64 -16.41
C GLN A 313 11.89 4.38 -17.34
N MET A 314 13.12 4.60 -16.87
CA MET A 314 14.33 4.30 -17.64
C MET A 314 14.43 2.81 -17.96
N ALA A 315 14.13 1.94 -16.99
CA ALA A 315 14.09 0.50 -17.20
C ALA A 315 13.06 0.12 -18.28
N ASN A 316 11.84 0.65 -18.19
CA ASN A 316 10.79 0.38 -19.19
C ASN A 316 11.14 0.94 -20.58
N TYR A 317 11.78 2.10 -20.66
CA TYR A 317 12.25 2.69 -21.92
C TYR A 317 13.31 1.83 -22.62
N LEU A 318 14.14 1.11 -21.86
CA LEU A 318 15.17 0.23 -22.42
C LEU A 318 14.61 -1.11 -22.93
N VAL A 319 13.43 -1.53 -22.49
CA VAL A 319 12.84 -2.82 -22.90
C VAL A 319 12.62 -2.92 -24.42
N PRO A 320 12.00 -1.95 -25.12
CA PRO A 320 11.90 -1.96 -26.58
C PRO A 320 13.26 -2.04 -27.29
N VAL A 321 14.29 -1.38 -26.74
CA VAL A 321 15.65 -1.40 -27.29
C VAL A 321 16.24 -2.81 -27.20
N SER A 322 16.03 -3.51 -26.08
CA SER A 322 16.44 -4.91 -25.92
C SER A 322 15.75 -5.84 -26.94
N PHE A 323 14.44 -5.66 -27.16
CA PHE A 323 13.71 -6.45 -28.17
C PHE A 323 14.17 -6.17 -29.59
N LEU A 324 14.43 -4.91 -29.92
CA LEU A 324 14.97 -4.52 -31.23
C LEU A 324 16.36 -5.12 -31.44
N GLY A 325 17.23 -5.03 -30.43
CA GLY A 325 18.54 -5.67 -30.47
C GLY A 325 18.44 -7.19 -30.66
N ALA A 326 17.47 -7.83 -29.99
CA ALA A 326 17.25 -9.27 -30.09
C ALA A 326 16.82 -9.66 -31.51
N ALA A 327 15.94 -8.87 -32.12
CA ALA A 327 15.51 -9.06 -33.51
C ALA A 327 16.67 -8.87 -34.50
N ILE A 328 17.51 -7.86 -34.32
CA ILE A 328 18.70 -7.61 -35.16
C ILE A 328 19.69 -8.78 -35.03
N VAL A 329 20.00 -9.22 -33.81
CA VAL A 329 20.90 -10.36 -33.56
C VAL A 329 20.35 -11.64 -34.18
N TYR A 330 19.04 -11.88 -34.07
CA TYR A 330 18.41 -13.03 -34.69
C TYR A 330 18.49 -12.96 -36.22
N GLY A 331 18.21 -11.80 -36.81
CA GLY A 331 18.28 -11.60 -38.26
C GLY A 331 19.69 -11.82 -38.81
N ALA A 332 20.72 -11.38 -38.09
CA ALA A 332 22.11 -11.49 -38.50
C ALA A 332 22.72 -12.88 -38.25
N THR A 333 22.43 -13.50 -37.10
CA THR A 333 23.13 -14.72 -36.66
C THR A 333 22.29 -15.99 -36.79
N ARG A 334 20.95 -15.86 -36.80
CA ARG A 334 19.97 -16.95 -36.67
C ARG A 334 20.22 -17.88 -35.47
N ASP A 335 20.99 -17.42 -34.49
CA ASP A 335 21.38 -18.18 -33.31
C ASP A 335 20.51 -17.81 -32.11
N TRP A 336 19.61 -18.72 -31.73
CA TRP A 336 18.73 -18.56 -30.57
C TRP A 336 19.50 -18.38 -29.25
N GLY A 337 20.69 -18.95 -29.12
CA GLY A 337 21.52 -18.78 -27.93
C GLY A 337 21.92 -17.31 -27.72
N ARG A 338 22.26 -16.61 -28.81
CA ARG A 338 22.63 -15.18 -28.76
C ARG A 338 21.44 -14.29 -28.46
N VAL A 339 20.27 -14.64 -28.99
CA VAL A 339 19.00 -13.95 -28.69
C VAL A 339 18.64 -14.08 -27.21
N LEU A 340 18.73 -15.30 -26.66
CA LEU A 340 18.50 -15.55 -25.24
C LEU A 340 19.44 -14.72 -24.38
N ASN A 341 20.74 -14.74 -24.67
CA ASN A 341 21.71 -13.97 -23.90
C ASN A 341 21.36 -12.48 -23.85
N LEU A 342 20.80 -11.91 -24.93
CA LEU A 342 20.38 -10.52 -24.96
C LEU A 342 19.09 -10.26 -24.15
N LEU A 343 18.11 -11.17 -24.23
CA LEU A 343 16.87 -11.07 -23.45
C LEU A 343 17.11 -11.21 -21.94
N PHE A 344 18.17 -11.91 -21.55
CA PHE A 344 18.59 -12.07 -20.16
C PHE A 344 19.34 -10.85 -19.60
N ILE A 345 19.69 -9.86 -20.45
CA ILE A 345 20.28 -8.62 -19.96
C ILE A 345 19.19 -7.80 -19.31
N ASP A 346 19.09 -7.92 -17.99
CA ASP A 346 18.17 -7.14 -17.19
C ASP A 346 18.83 -5.84 -16.72
N PHE A 347 18.46 -4.74 -17.37
CA PHE A 347 18.88 -3.39 -16.97
C PHE A 347 18.09 -2.88 -15.75
N SER A 348 16.93 -3.46 -15.47
CA SER A 348 16.00 -2.96 -14.45
C SER A 348 16.46 -3.27 -13.03
N CYS A 349 17.00 -4.46 -12.80
CA CYS A 349 17.42 -4.90 -11.46
C CYS A 349 18.46 -3.97 -10.85
N GLY A 350 19.51 -3.62 -11.61
CA GLY A 350 20.55 -2.71 -11.13
C GLY A 350 20.04 -1.29 -10.83
N LEU A 351 19.21 -0.74 -11.72
CA LEU A 351 18.63 0.61 -11.58
C LEU A 351 17.69 0.71 -10.37
N LYS A 352 16.78 -0.26 -10.22
CA LYS A 352 15.86 -0.35 -9.08
C LYS A 352 16.61 -0.53 -7.77
N LEU A 353 17.54 -1.48 -7.74
CA LEU A 353 18.29 -1.83 -6.54
C LEU A 353 19.17 -0.68 -6.04
N SER A 354 19.83 0.05 -6.96
CA SER A 354 20.68 1.19 -6.62
C SER A 354 19.90 2.24 -5.83
N THR A 355 18.74 2.63 -6.34
CA THR A 355 17.90 3.67 -5.74
C THR A 355 17.29 3.22 -4.42
N ALA A 356 16.78 1.98 -4.36
CA ALA A 356 16.20 1.42 -3.13
C ALA A 356 17.24 1.30 -2.01
N THR A 357 18.44 0.81 -2.34
CA THR A 357 19.54 0.64 -1.37
C THR A 357 20.03 1.99 -0.86
N ALA A 358 20.23 2.97 -1.74
CA ALA A 358 20.65 4.32 -1.35
C ALA A 358 19.63 4.98 -0.41
N MET A 359 18.34 4.90 -0.73
CA MET A 359 17.27 5.44 0.12
C MET A 359 17.21 4.73 1.47
N SER A 360 17.28 3.40 1.49
CA SER A 360 17.29 2.63 2.74
C SER A 360 18.47 2.99 3.63
N ALA A 361 19.66 3.14 3.04
CA ALA A 361 20.87 3.52 3.77
C ALA A 361 20.76 4.96 4.33
N ALA A 362 20.24 5.89 3.55
CA ALA A 362 20.02 7.28 3.97
C ALA A 362 19.02 7.38 5.13
N ILE A 363 17.89 6.67 5.05
CA ILE A 363 16.90 6.60 6.15
C ILE A 363 17.53 6.01 7.41
N ALA A 364 18.26 4.90 7.28
CA ALA A 364 18.93 4.27 8.42
C ALA A 364 19.99 5.17 9.05
N ALA A 365 20.74 5.93 8.24
CA ALA A 365 21.75 6.88 8.72
C ALA A 365 21.10 8.08 9.44
N ALA A 366 20.00 8.61 8.91
CA ALA A 366 19.22 9.68 9.55
C ALA A 366 18.65 9.23 10.90
N ALA A 367 18.07 8.03 10.96
CA ALA A 367 17.49 7.47 12.18
C ALA A 367 18.54 7.31 13.30
N LYS A 368 19.76 6.88 12.98
CA LYS A 368 20.88 6.80 13.95
C LYS A 368 21.26 8.15 14.57
N ARG A 369 20.85 9.26 13.95
CA ARG A 369 21.10 10.64 14.41
C ARG A 369 19.85 11.30 15.01
N GLY A 370 18.80 10.53 15.29
CA GLY A 370 17.54 11.06 15.81
C GLY A 370 16.68 11.80 14.78
N ILE A 371 17.02 11.70 13.48
CA ILE A 371 16.25 12.32 12.40
C ILE A 371 15.31 11.28 11.83
N LEU A 372 14.01 11.46 12.04
CA LEU A 372 12.99 10.55 11.52
C LEU A 372 12.54 10.98 10.12
N VAL A 373 12.79 10.12 9.13
CA VAL A 373 12.38 10.33 7.75
C VAL A 373 11.20 9.42 7.43
N LYS A 374 10.10 10.02 6.94
CA LYS A 374 8.84 9.32 6.67
C LYS A 374 8.85 8.40 5.42
N GLY A 375 9.85 8.55 4.55
CA GLY A 375 9.94 7.80 3.29
C GLY A 375 11.00 8.39 2.33
N GLY A 376 11.30 7.66 1.25
CA GLY A 376 12.34 8.07 0.28
C GLY A 376 12.00 9.34 -0.49
N ASN A 377 10.72 9.60 -0.77
CA ASN A 377 10.23 10.84 -1.38
C ASN A 377 10.60 12.08 -0.56
N TYR A 378 10.63 11.99 0.77
CA TYR A 378 11.01 13.10 1.64
C TYR A 378 12.52 13.36 1.65
N ILE A 379 13.36 12.32 1.51
CA ILE A 379 14.80 12.50 1.33
C ILE A 379 15.09 13.23 0.02
N GLU A 380 14.42 12.84 -1.06
CA GLU A 380 14.62 13.49 -2.35
C GLU A 380 14.07 14.93 -2.36
N ALA A 381 12.91 15.16 -1.74
CA ALA A 381 12.38 16.51 -1.57
C ALA A 381 13.35 17.38 -0.77
N LEU A 382 13.86 16.87 0.36
CA LEU A 382 14.84 17.55 1.19
C LEU A 382 16.14 17.87 0.43
N ALA A 383 16.60 16.96 -0.44
CA ALA A 383 17.78 17.19 -1.28
C ALA A 383 17.59 18.31 -2.32
N ARG A 384 16.34 18.65 -2.66
CA ARG A 384 15.98 19.75 -3.57
C ARG A 384 15.52 21.01 -2.84
N THR A 385 15.37 20.96 -1.52
CA THR A 385 14.94 22.11 -0.72
C THR A 385 16.05 23.15 -0.66
N ASP A 386 15.75 24.38 -1.07
CA ASP A 386 16.63 25.54 -0.98
C ASP A 386 16.26 26.50 0.17
N THR A 387 15.02 26.40 0.65
CA THR A 387 14.42 27.30 1.62
C THR A 387 13.81 26.51 2.77
N VAL A 388 14.20 26.83 4.00
CA VAL A 388 13.63 26.26 5.22
C VAL A 388 12.84 27.33 5.94
N VAL A 389 11.52 27.15 6.04
CA VAL A 389 10.65 27.99 6.87
C VAL A 389 10.44 27.25 8.19
N LEU A 390 10.83 27.89 9.29
CA LEU A 390 10.73 27.32 10.63
C LEU A 390 9.52 27.93 11.33
N ASP A 391 8.71 27.08 11.95
CA ASP A 391 7.72 27.56 12.89
C ASP A 391 8.43 28.13 14.13
N LYS A 392 7.81 29.12 14.77
CA LYS A 392 8.40 29.74 15.97
C LYS A 392 8.17 28.86 17.18
N THR A 393 6.89 28.58 17.48
CA THR A 393 6.49 27.97 18.74
C THR A 393 6.78 26.47 18.73
N GLY A 394 7.53 25.97 19.71
CA GLY A 394 7.85 24.54 19.82
C GLY A 394 8.88 24.00 18.81
N THR A 395 9.34 24.83 17.86
CA THR A 395 10.46 24.53 16.97
C THR A 395 11.67 25.42 17.29
N LEU A 396 11.50 26.75 17.28
CA LEU A 396 12.55 27.69 17.71
C LEU A 396 12.50 27.97 19.21
N THR A 397 11.31 27.91 19.82
CA THR A 397 11.11 28.13 21.26
C THR A 397 10.88 26.82 21.99
N VAL A 398 11.20 26.82 23.29
CA VAL A 398 11.02 25.66 24.20
C VAL A 398 9.54 25.28 24.37
N GLY A 399 8.60 26.16 23.98
CA GLY A 399 7.16 25.91 24.09
C GLY A 399 6.62 25.99 25.51
N ILE A 400 7.46 26.29 26.50
CA ILE A 400 7.07 26.47 27.90
C ILE A 400 7.15 27.97 28.20
N PRO A 401 6.04 28.62 28.62
CA PRO A 401 6.10 29.99 29.12
C PRO A 401 6.87 30.03 30.44
N GLU A 402 7.82 30.97 30.57
CA GLU A 402 8.50 31.29 31.84
C GLU A 402 7.77 32.38 32.63
#